data_AF-A0A2R6EP07-F1
#
_entry.id   AF-A0A2R6EP07-F1
#
_cell.length_a   1.000
_cell.length_b   1.000
_cell.length_c   1.000
_cell.angle_alpha   90.00
_cell.angle_beta   90.00
_cell.angle_gamma   90.00
#
_symmetry.space_group_name_H-M   'P 1'
#
loop_
_entity.id
_entity.type
_entity.pdbx_description
1 polymer ?
#
loop_
_entity_poly.entity_id
_entity_poly.type
_entity_poly.pdbx_seq_one_letter_code
_entity_poly.pdbx_strand_id
1 'polypeptide(L)'
;METLDLPTSETVTPEDVFHYEEYPYRFRPSDDPDVAFVLSPLYWNGGGMDVPVPSREAFVSEWSDRSRGVLSDSEWEAWVADAREDDRYDDAEIDAIAVELGLDDPGPVERVKRKLGL
;
A
#
# COMPACT_ATOMS: atom_id res chain seq x y z
N MET A 1 -3.76 -9.93 15.53
CA MET A 1 -3.32 -9.23 14.32
C MET A 1 -4.57 -8.65 13.70
N GLU A 2 -4.61 -7.35 13.55
CA GLU A 2 -5.74 -6.65 12.92
C GLU A 2 -5.58 -6.71 11.41
N THR A 3 -6.70 -6.89 10.71
CA THR A 3 -6.74 -7.03 9.24
C THR A 3 -7.82 -6.11 8.69
N LEU A 4 -7.56 -5.55 7.52
CA LEU A 4 -8.52 -4.76 6.77
C LEU A 4 -8.98 -5.54 5.55
N ASP A 5 -10.28 -5.58 5.30
CA ASP A 5 -10.82 -6.22 4.11
C ASP A 5 -11.25 -5.13 3.10
N LEU A 6 -10.59 -5.16 1.96
CA LEU A 6 -10.68 -4.19 0.88
C LEU A 6 -11.97 -4.41 0.08
N PRO A 7 -12.51 -3.35 -0.57
CA PRO A 7 -13.67 -3.48 -1.45
C PRO A 7 -13.46 -4.46 -2.62
N THR A 8 -12.21 -4.77 -2.96
CA THR A 8 -11.82 -5.78 -3.96
C THR A 8 -11.96 -7.23 -3.47
N SER A 9 -12.51 -7.46 -2.26
CA SER A 9 -12.62 -8.77 -1.59
C SER A 9 -11.29 -9.37 -1.13
N GLU A 10 -10.27 -8.53 -0.98
CA GLU A 10 -8.94 -8.91 -0.51
C GLU A 10 -8.75 -8.50 0.94
N THR A 11 -8.16 -9.37 1.76
CA THR A 11 -7.83 -9.05 3.15
C THR A 11 -6.34 -8.75 3.29
N VAL A 12 -6.01 -7.59 3.86
CA VAL A 12 -4.65 -7.08 4.06
C VAL A 12 -4.30 -6.94 5.55
N THR A 13 -3.02 -7.14 5.86
CA THR A 13 -2.42 -6.87 7.18
C THR A 13 -1.69 -5.52 7.15
N PRO A 14 -1.21 -5.00 8.31
CA PRO A 14 -0.42 -3.78 8.34
C PRO A 14 0.92 -3.85 7.58
N GLU A 15 1.37 -5.05 7.23
CA GLU A 15 2.58 -5.29 6.45
C GLU A 15 2.29 -5.31 4.94
N ASP A 16 1.04 -5.56 4.54
CA ASP A 16 0.64 -5.63 3.13
C ASP A 16 0.44 -4.22 2.56
N VAL A 17 0.96 -4.01 1.35
CA VAL A 17 0.79 -2.77 0.58
C VAL A 17 -0.32 -2.96 -0.44
N PHE A 18 -1.20 -1.97 -0.56
CA PHE A 18 -2.26 -1.94 -1.56
C PHE A 18 -2.32 -0.59 -2.27
N HIS A 19 -2.84 -0.62 -3.49
CA HIS A 19 -3.01 0.55 -4.34
C HIS A 19 -4.36 1.21 -4.07
N TYR A 20 -4.31 2.40 -3.50
CA TYR A 20 -5.47 3.23 -3.16
C TYR A 20 -5.24 4.63 -3.73
N GLU A 21 -6.22 5.15 -4.47
CA GLU A 21 -6.17 6.47 -5.12
C GLU A 21 -4.85 6.75 -5.87
N GLU A 22 -4.46 5.83 -6.76
CA GLU A 22 -3.26 5.95 -7.62
C GLU A 22 -1.91 5.83 -6.88
N TYR A 23 -1.92 5.50 -5.58
CA TYR A 23 -0.70 5.46 -4.77
C TYR A 23 -0.61 4.22 -3.86
N PRO A 24 0.60 3.74 -3.52
CA PRO A 24 0.79 2.66 -2.56
C PRO A 24 0.57 3.13 -1.10
N TYR A 25 -0.34 2.43 -0.41
CA TYR A 25 -0.65 2.63 1.01
C TYR A 25 -0.51 1.34 1.81
N ARG A 26 -0.23 1.49 3.11
CA ARG A 26 -0.37 0.45 4.13
C ARG A 26 -1.49 0.82 5.10
N PHE A 27 -2.20 -0.19 5.55
CA PHE A 27 -3.14 -0.06 6.65
C PHE A 27 -2.38 -0.04 7.98
N ARG A 28 -2.77 0.82 8.93
CA ARG A 28 -2.34 0.70 10.32
C ARG A 28 -3.53 0.84 11.26
N PRO A 29 -3.67 -0.07 12.25
CA PRO A 29 -4.67 0.11 13.28
C PRO A 29 -4.38 1.38 14.09
N SER A 30 -5.43 2.05 14.51
CA SER A 30 -5.36 3.25 15.35
C SER A 30 -5.72 2.90 16.79
N ASP A 31 -5.05 3.53 17.76
CA ASP A 31 -5.44 3.45 19.19
C ASP A 31 -6.51 4.50 19.54
N ASP A 32 -6.79 5.42 18.61
CA ASP A 32 -7.78 6.48 18.80
C ASP A 32 -9.21 5.94 18.69
N PRO A 33 -10.09 6.18 19.68
CA PRO A 33 -11.43 5.61 19.72
C PRO A 33 -12.37 6.12 18.63
N ASP A 34 -12.06 7.26 18.00
CA ASP A 34 -12.84 7.87 16.92
C ASP A 34 -12.30 7.51 15.52
N VAL A 35 -11.19 6.78 15.44
CA VAL A 35 -10.54 6.36 14.20
C VAL A 35 -10.39 4.84 14.18
N ALA A 36 -11.04 4.18 13.22
CA ALA A 36 -10.91 2.73 13.09
C ALA A 36 -9.49 2.33 12.67
N PHE A 37 -8.89 3.08 11.75
CA PHE A 37 -7.53 2.85 11.26
C PHE A 37 -7.00 4.06 10.48
N VAL A 38 -5.71 4.04 10.17
CA VAL A 38 -5.08 5.04 9.31
C VAL A 38 -4.51 4.41 8.05
N LEU A 39 -4.54 5.15 6.95
CA LEU A 39 -3.85 4.82 5.71
C LEU A 39 -2.51 5.55 5.70
N SER A 40 -1.42 4.79 5.70
CA SER A 40 -0.06 5.33 5.71
C SER A 40 0.54 5.20 4.31
N PRO A 41 0.87 6.31 3.63
CA PRO A 41 1.53 6.25 2.33
C PRO A 41 2.90 5.59 2.46
N LEU A 42 3.30 4.82 1.44
CA LEU A 42 4.55 4.05 1.50
C LEU A 42 5.79 4.94 1.52
N TYR A 43 5.73 6.09 0.85
CA TYR A 43 6.74 7.12 0.88
C TYR A 43 6.07 8.49 1.00
N TRP A 44 6.59 9.32 1.90
CA TRP A 44 6.27 10.75 1.98
C TRP A 44 7.37 11.46 2.77
N ASN A 45 8.58 11.54 2.19
CA ASN A 45 9.72 12.33 2.67
C ASN A 45 9.88 12.43 4.22
N GLY A 46 9.71 11.31 4.95
CA GLY A 46 9.86 11.23 6.40
C GLY A 46 8.78 11.93 7.27
N GLY A 47 7.67 12.40 6.70
CA GLY A 47 6.62 13.15 7.39
C GLY A 47 5.22 12.67 7.05
N GLY A 48 4.90 11.40 7.37
CA GLY A 48 3.65 10.74 7.01
C GLY A 48 2.41 11.53 7.45
N MET A 49 1.60 11.95 6.47
CA MET A 49 0.24 12.37 6.73
C MET A 49 -0.63 11.12 6.65
N ASP A 50 -0.58 10.32 7.71
CA ASP A 50 -1.47 9.18 7.87
C ASP A 50 -2.92 9.68 7.76
N VAL A 51 -3.71 9.09 6.87
CA VAL A 51 -5.09 9.52 6.63
C VAL A 51 -5.99 8.77 7.62
N PRO A 52 -6.63 9.47 8.58
CA PRO A 52 -7.51 8.82 9.53
C PRO A 52 -8.81 8.40 8.88
N VAL A 53 -9.16 7.13 9.06
CA VAL A 53 -10.39 6.54 8.55
C VAL A 53 -11.29 6.23 9.73
N PRO A 54 -12.45 6.90 9.86
CA PRO A 54 -13.30 6.77 11.03
C PRO A 54 -13.97 5.40 11.12
N SER A 55 -14.19 4.74 9.97
CA SER A 55 -14.86 3.43 9.90
C SER A 55 -14.60 2.74 8.57
N ARG A 56 -14.70 1.41 8.56
CA ARG A 56 -14.62 0.62 7.32
C ARG A 56 -15.68 1.01 6.28
N GLU A 57 -16.88 1.36 6.73
CA GLU A 57 -17.93 1.85 5.82
C GLU A 57 -17.55 3.17 5.14
N ALA A 58 -16.88 4.06 5.86
CA ALA A 58 -16.36 5.30 5.28
C ALA A 58 -15.28 5.01 4.22
N PHE A 59 -14.36 4.08 4.51
CA PHE A 59 -13.36 3.63 3.55
C PHE A 59 -13.96 3.08 2.27
N VAL A 60 -14.97 2.21 2.39
CA VAL A 60 -15.70 1.65 1.23
C VAL A 60 -16.40 2.76 0.45
N SER A 61 -16.93 3.77 1.14
CA SER A 61 -17.59 4.92 0.50
C SER A 61 -16.62 5.84 -0.24
N GLU A 62 -15.38 5.98 0.22
CA GLU A 62 -14.34 6.78 -0.44
C GLU A 62 -13.58 6.01 -1.52
N TRP A 63 -13.75 4.69 -1.58
CA TRP A 63 -13.12 3.84 -2.58
C TRP A 63 -13.56 4.22 -4.01
N SER A 64 -12.63 4.79 -4.76
CA SER A 64 -12.84 5.21 -6.15
C SER A 64 -12.36 4.16 -7.16
N ASP A 65 -12.76 4.29 -8.43
CA ASP A 65 -12.29 3.46 -9.55
C ASP A 65 -10.77 3.53 -9.81
N ARG A 66 -10.09 4.47 -9.16
CA ARG A 66 -8.63 4.61 -9.18
C ARG A 66 -7.93 3.68 -8.19
N SER A 67 -8.68 3.12 -7.25
CA SER A 67 -8.17 2.18 -6.26
C SER A 67 -8.27 0.76 -6.80
N ARG A 68 -7.16 0.03 -6.75
CA ARG A 68 -7.05 -1.31 -7.36
C ARG A 68 -6.90 -2.43 -6.33
N GLY A 69 -6.65 -2.10 -5.07
CA GLY A 69 -6.44 -3.11 -4.03
C GLY A 69 -5.02 -3.66 -4.07
N VAL A 70 -4.84 -4.93 -3.74
CA VAL A 70 -3.50 -5.52 -3.74
C VAL A 70 -3.08 -5.78 -5.18
N LEU A 71 -1.91 -5.24 -5.55
CA LEU A 71 -1.31 -5.49 -6.86
C LEU A 71 -0.30 -6.63 -6.76
N SER A 72 -0.17 -7.39 -7.85
CA SER A 72 0.88 -8.38 -8.03
C SER A 72 2.25 -7.71 -8.18
N ASP A 73 3.36 -8.43 -7.97
CA ASP A 73 4.71 -7.88 -8.14
C ASP A 73 4.88 -7.23 -9.53
N SER A 74 4.46 -7.89 -10.61
CA SER A 74 4.54 -7.35 -11.97
C SER A 74 3.64 -6.14 -12.23
N GLU A 75 2.55 -6.00 -11.49
CA GLU A 75 1.70 -4.80 -11.57
C GLU A 75 2.34 -3.63 -10.82
N TRP A 76 3.02 -3.91 -9.70
CA TRP A 76 3.84 -2.92 -9.01
C TRP A 76 5.07 -2.51 -9.82
N GLU A 77 5.74 -3.44 -10.51
CA GLU A 77 6.84 -3.13 -11.44
C GLU A 77 6.36 -2.19 -12.55
N ALA A 78 5.18 -2.47 -13.12
CA ALA A 78 4.56 -1.62 -14.12
C ALA A 78 4.19 -0.23 -13.56
N TRP A 79 3.63 -0.18 -12.34
CA TRP A 79 3.33 1.08 -11.67
C TRP A 79 4.60 1.90 -11.41
N VAL A 80 5.68 1.27 -10.93
CA VAL A 80 6.98 1.94 -10.70
C VAL A 80 7.54 2.49 -12.01
N ALA A 81 7.47 1.73 -13.09
CA ALA A 81 7.92 2.19 -14.40
C ALA A 81 7.12 3.39 -14.90
N ASP A 82 5.79 3.34 -14.80
CA ASP A 82 4.89 4.44 -15.18
C ASP A 82 5.13 5.69 -14.30
N ALA A 83 5.27 5.49 -12.99
CA ALA A 83 5.52 6.56 -12.03
C ALA A 83 6.88 7.26 -12.22
N ARG A 84 7.90 6.56 -12.78
CA ARG A 84 9.18 7.17 -13.16
C ARG A 84 9.07 8.10 -14.36
N GLU A 85 8.07 7.90 -15.22
CA GLU A 85 7.82 8.76 -16.37
C GLU A 85 6.85 9.92 -16.01
N ASP A 86 6.30 9.93 -14.80
CA ASP A 86 5.34 10.91 -14.33
C ASP A 86 6.03 12.03 -13.51
N ASP A 87 5.95 13.27 -14.01
CA ASP A 87 6.53 14.46 -13.36
C ASP A 87 5.98 14.75 -11.95
N ARG A 88 4.95 14.05 -11.49
CA ARG A 88 4.43 14.17 -10.11
C ARG A 88 5.36 13.54 -9.07
N TYR A 89 6.22 12.62 -9.47
CA TYR A 89 7.07 11.85 -8.55
C TYR A 89 8.54 12.09 -8.87
N ASP A 90 9.36 12.21 -7.83
CA ASP A 90 10.81 12.27 -7.98
C ASP A 90 11.41 10.84 -8.02
N ASP A 91 12.51 10.66 -8.75
CA ASP A 91 13.20 9.35 -8.84
C ASP A 91 13.51 8.73 -7.46
N ALA A 92 13.89 9.56 -6.48
CA ALA A 92 14.22 9.12 -5.13
C ALA A 92 12.99 8.60 -4.35
N GLU A 93 11.82 9.18 -4.61
CA GLU A 93 10.54 8.69 -4.05
C GLU A 93 10.22 7.32 -4.62
N ILE A 94 10.31 7.17 -5.94
CA ILE A 94 9.98 5.92 -6.61
C ILE A 94 10.97 4.81 -6.26
N ASP A 95 12.26 5.13 -6.11
CA ASP A 95 13.29 4.18 -5.67
C ASP A 95 12.99 3.66 -4.25
N ALA A 96 12.64 4.55 -3.31
CA ALA A 96 12.28 4.15 -1.96
C ALA A 96 11.01 3.29 -1.92
N ILE A 97 10.00 3.61 -2.74
CA ILE A 97 8.80 2.80 -2.92
C ILE A 97 9.16 1.42 -3.46
N ALA A 98 10.01 1.34 -4.48
CA ALA A 98 10.44 0.07 -5.07
C ALA A 98 11.19 -0.82 -4.06
N VAL A 99 12.03 -0.24 -3.21
CA VAL A 99 12.71 -0.95 -2.11
C VAL A 99 11.71 -1.47 -1.08
N GLU A 100 10.73 -0.67 -0.66
CA GLU A 100 9.69 -1.09 0.30
C GLU A 100 8.76 -2.17 -0.29
N LEU A 101 8.46 -2.07 -1.58
CA LEU A 101 7.79 -3.11 -2.37
C LEU A 101 8.71 -4.29 -2.67
N GLY A 102 9.99 -4.24 -2.28
CA GLY A 102 11.04 -5.23 -2.51
C GLY A 102 11.18 -5.69 -3.96
N LEU A 103 11.01 -4.74 -4.89
CA LEU A 103 11.26 -4.90 -6.32
C LEU A 103 12.72 -4.62 -6.68
N ASP A 104 13.48 -3.95 -5.80
CA ASP A 104 14.89 -3.60 -6.01
C ASP A 104 15.87 -4.78 -5.78
N ASP A 105 15.39 -5.92 -5.26
CA ASP A 105 16.22 -7.10 -5.05
C ASP A 105 15.95 -8.16 -6.15
N PRO A 106 16.93 -8.52 -7.00
CA PRO A 106 16.78 -9.55 -8.04
C PRO A 106 16.70 -11.00 -7.48
N GLY A 107 16.15 -11.20 -6.28
CA GLY A 107 16.02 -12.48 -5.58
C GLY A 107 14.58 -13.01 -5.51
N PRO A 108 14.09 -13.79 -6.48
CA PRO A 108 12.69 -14.20 -6.59
C PRO A 108 12.24 -15.34 -5.63
N VAL A 109 12.88 -15.57 -4.47
CA VAL A 109 12.62 -16.79 -3.68
C VAL A 109 12.28 -16.58 -2.19
N GLU A 110 12.51 -15.41 -1.58
CA GLU A 110 12.27 -15.27 -0.13
C GLU A 110 10.90 -14.70 0.25
N ARG A 111 10.18 -14.03 -0.65
CA ARG A 111 8.87 -13.45 -0.31
C ARG A 111 7.73 -14.47 -0.24
N VAL A 112 7.77 -15.51 -1.06
CA VAL A 112 6.76 -16.60 -1.05
C VAL A 112 6.88 -17.49 0.19
N LYS A 113 8.05 -17.55 0.84
CA LYS A 113 8.24 -18.32 2.08
C LYS A 113 7.52 -17.70 3.28
N ARG A 114 7.32 -16.38 3.32
CA ARG A 114 6.62 -15.72 4.43
C ARG A 114 5.10 -15.93 4.38
N LYS A 115 4.53 -16.19 3.19
CA LYS A 115 3.07 -16.39 3.02
C LYS A 115 2.63 -17.87 3.06
N LEU A 116 3.56 -18.83 3.09
CA LEU A 116 3.24 -20.27 3.10
C LEU A 116 3.78 -21.06 4.32
N GLY A 117 4.43 -20.41 5.29
CA GLY A 117 4.79 -21.06 6.56
C GLY A 117 5.64 -22.32 6.39
N LEU A 118 6.78 -22.22 5.69
CA LEU A 118 7.75 -23.31 5.52
C LEU A 118 9.21 -22.85 5.61
#